data_AF-A0AAC8ZGE5-F1
#
_entry.id   AF-A0AAC8ZGE5-F1
#
_cell.length_a   1.000
_cell.length_b   1.000
_cell.length_c   1.000
_cell.angle_alpha   90.00
_cell.angle_beta   90.00
_cell.angle_gamma   90.00
#
_symmetry.space_group_name_H-M   'P 1'
#
loop_
_entity.id
_entity.type
_entity.pdbx_description
1 polymer ?
#
loop_
_entity_poly.entity_id
_entity_poly.type
_entity_poly.pdbx_seq_one_letter_code
_entity_poly.pdbx_strand_id
1 'polypeptide(L)'
;MKLKTFFMVIVMVVSMALPSATGVISTTTADASVKYVCTLTKKEKRAKAWIARKESGGNYRARNGRYYGKYQLTVSMLHGDYSKSNQEKTADKYAHNRYGSWQRAKRHWLGYGWF
;
A
#
# COMPACT_ATOMS: atom_id res chain seq x y z
N MET A 1 7.80 -29.22 4.23
CA MET A 1 7.74 -28.06 5.14
C MET A 1 7.83 -26.79 4.30
N LYS A 2 6.80 -25.93 4.28
CA LYS A 2 6.76 -24.72 3.45
C LYS A 2 7.56 -23.61 4.14
N LEU A 3 8.78 -23.40 3.64
CA LEU A 3 9.75 -22.46 4.20
C LEU A 3 9.31 -21.00 3.92
N LYS A 4 8.52 -20.44 4.85
CA LYS A 4 8.34 -18.99 4.99
C LYS A 4 9.55 -18.46 5.75
N THR A 5 10.65 -18.25 5.04
CA THR A 5 11.86 -17.66 5.63
C THR A 5 11.62 -16.17 5.88
N PHE A 6 11.26 -15.84 7.12
CA PHE A 6 11.62 -14.60 7.84
C PHE A 6 11.27 -13.22 7.24
N PHE A 7 10.39 -13.16 6.25
CA PHE A 7 9.73 -11.91 5.85
C PHE A 7 8.30 -11.89 6.41
N MET A 8 8.03 -10.91 7.27
CA MET A 8 6.68 -10.44 7.58
C MET A 8 5.77 -11.38 8.38
N VAL A 9 5.98 -11.50 9.69
CA VAL A 9 4.94 -12.01 10.61
C VAL A 9 5.05 -11.36 12.00
N ILE A 10 4.17 -10.40 12.30
CA ILE A 10 3.37 -10.47 13.53
C ILE A 10 1.91 -10.29 13.11
N VAL A 11 1.21 -11.41 13.11
CA VAL A 11 -0.25 -11.48 13.16
C VAL A 11 -0.68 -10.83 14.48
N MET A 12 -1.48 -9.78 14.39
CA MET A 12 -2.38 -9.40 15.49
C MET A 12 -3.80 -9.59 14.97
N VAL A 13 -4.45 -10.62 15.51
CA VAL A 13 -5.86 -10.93 15.31
C VAL A 13 -6.71 -9.80 15.90
N VAL A 14 -7.61 -9.25 15.09
CA VAL A 14 -8.80 -8.54 15.59
C VAL A 14 -9.97 -9.08 14.80
N SER A 15 -10.65 -10.05 15.40
CA SER A 15 -11.99 -10.47 15.01
C SER A 15 -12.95 -9.33 15.31
N MET A 16 -13.59 -8.79 14.27
CA MET A 16 -14.80 -7.97 14.38
C MET A 16 -15.72 -8.35 13.22
N ALA A 17 -16.95 -8.72 13.56
CA ALA A 17 -17.99 -9.18 12.65
C ALA A 17 -18.56 -8.05 11.75
N LEU A 18 -19.34 -8.52 10.74
CA LEU A 18 -19.88 -7.90 9.51
C LEU A 18 -20.68 -6.57 9.67
N PRO A 19 -20.99 -5.85 8.56
CA PRO A 19 -22.12 -6.24 7.69
C PRO A 19 -21.76 -6.38 6.19
N SER A 20 -22.46 -7.31 5.54
CA SER A 20 -22.54 -7.47 4.10
C SER A 20 -23.11 -6.21 3.43
N ALA A 21 -22.41 -5.70 2.42
CA ALA A 21 -22.96 -4.71 1.51
C ALA A 21 -22.84 -5.25 0.09
N THR A 22 -23.98 -5.70 -0.44
CA THR A 22 -24.22 -5.88 -1.88
C THR A 22 -24.00 -4.55 -2.59
N GLY A 23 -22.88 -4.45 -3.31
CA GLY A 23 -22.61 -3.36 -4.24
C GLY A 23 -22.59 -3.92 -5.65
N VAL A 24 -23.66 -3.67 -6.40
CA VAL A 24 -23.70 -3.89 -7.85
C VAL A 24 -22.51 -3.19 -8.50
N ILE A 25 -21.70 -3.95 -9.25
CA ILE A 25 -20.54 -3.43 -9.96
C ILE A 25 -21.05 -2.94 -11.32
N SER A 26 -21.30 -1.64 -11.42
CA SER A 26 -21.31 -0.97 -12.71
C SER A 26 -19.86 -0.78 -13.15
N THR A 27 -19.42 -1.64 -14.06
CA THR A 27 -18.17 -1.50 -14.79
C THR A 27 -18.31 -0.33 -15.74
N THR A 28 -17.77 0.83 -15.38
CA THR A 28 -17.48 1.88 -16.36
C THR A 28 -16.00 1.79 -16.68
N THR A 29 -15.74 1.20 -17.85
CA THR A 29 -14.47 1.30 -18.57
C THR A 29 -14.16 2.78 -18.79
N ALA A 30 -13.03 3.26 -18.27
CA ALA A 30 -12.50 4.56 -18.63
C ALA A 30 -11.05 4.36 -19.06
N ASP A 31 -10.90 4.15 -20.36
CA ASP A 31 -9.70 4.48 -21.12
C ASP A 31 -9.57 6.01 -21.12
N ALA A 32 -8.51 6.54 -20.52
CA ALA A 32 -8.07 7.92 -20.71
C ALA A 32 -6.66 8.09 -20.13
N SER A 33 -5.75 8.60 -20.96
CA SER A 33 -4.44 9.10 -20.62
C SER A 33 -4.52 10.18 -19.51
N VAL A 34 -4.23 9.81 -18.26
CA VAL A 34 -4.36 10.75 -17.13
C VAL A 34 -3.07 11.56 -16.95
N LYS A 35 -3.16 12.80 -17.41
CA LYS A 35 -2.33 13.94 -17.02
C LYS A 35 -2.24 14.00 -15.49
N TYR A 36 -1.02 13.84 -14.98
CA TYR A 36 -0.68 13.70 -13.56
C TYR A 36 -1.07 14.95 -12.75
N VAL A 37 -2.22 14.90 -12.07
CA VAL A 37 -2.54 15.80 -10.95
C VAL A 37 -3.12 14.97 -9.81
N CYS A 38 -2.31 14.83 -8.77
CA CYS A 38 -2.40 13.89 -7.66
C CYS A 38 -3.56 14.23 -6.70
N THR A 39 -4.79 13.94 -7.09
CA THR A 39 -5.90 13.90 -6.14
C THR A 39 -6.39 12.46 -6.01
N LEU A 40 -5.76 11.70 -5.10
CA LEU A 40 -6.23 10.35 -4.79
C LEU A 40 -7.71 10.41 -4.42
N THR A 41 -8.53 9.59 -5.09
CA THR A 41 -9.95 9.45 -4.75
C THR A 41 -10.10 8.94 -3.31
N LYS A 42 -11.30 9.06 -2.72
CA LYS A 42 -11.57 8.53 -1.37
C LYS A 42 -11.25 7.03 -1.27
N LYS A 43 -11.48 6.25 -2.33
CA LYS A 43 -11.17 4.81 -2.39
C LYS A 43 -9.66 4.57 -2.42
N GLU A 44 -8.92 5.34 -3.21
CA GLU A 44 -7.47 5.26 -3.30
C GLU A 44 -6.81 5.66 -1.96
N LYS A 45 -7.26 6.74 -1.31
CA LYS A 45 -6.78 7.14 0.03
C LYS A 45 -7.04 6.05 1.08
N ARG A 46 -8.21 5.41 1.05
CA ARG A 46 -8.54 4.27 1.93
C ARG A 46 -7.63 3.08 1.67
N ALA A 47 -7.35 2.75 0.41
CA ALA A 47 -6.43 1.67 0.05
C ALA A 47 -5.00 1.96 0.51
N LYS A 48 -4.50 3.17 0.27
CA LYS A 48 -3.20 3.66 0.74
C LYS A 48 -3.05 3.58 2.25
N ALA A 49 -4.04 4.10 2.99
CA ALA A 49 -4.04 4.05 4.46
C ALA A 49 -4.09 2.61 4.99
N TRP A 50 -4.83 1.73 4.32
CA TRP A 50 -4.91 0.32 4.67
C TRP A 50 -3.55 -0.37 4.49
N ILE A 51 -2.88 -0.16 3.35
CA ILE A 51 -1.54 -0.71 3.10
C ILE A 51 -0.56 -0.18 4.14
N ALA A 52 -0.50 1.14 4.37
CA ALA A 52 0.37 1.73 5.39
C ALA A 52 0.18 1.12 6.78
N ARG A 53 -1.07 0.85 7.17
CA ARG A 53 -1.40 0.21 8.45
C ARG A 53 -0.87 -1.23 8.50
N LYS A 54 -0.92 -1.96 7.39
CA LYS A 54 -0.43 -3.35 7.30
C LYS A 54 1.09 -3.45 7.23
N GLU A 55 1.75 -2.54 6.52
CA GLU A 55 3.21 -2.52 6.35
C GLU A 55 3.96 -2.16 7.63
N SER A 56 3.51 -1.12 8.35
CA SER A 56 4.28 -0.55 9.48
C SER A 56 3.41 -0.06 10.64
N GLY A 57 2.10 -0.26 10.58
CA GLY A 57 1.16 0.42 11.48
C GLY A 57 0.97 1.91 11.19
N GLY A 58 1.60 2.45 10.14
CA GLY A 58 1.61 3.89 9.82
C GLY A 58 2.87 4.64 10.29
N ASN A 59 3.91 3.93 10.76
CA ASN A 59 5.08 4.54 11.37
C ASN A 59 6.15 4.95 10.33
N TYR A 60 6.37 6.27 10.17
CA TYR A 60 7.37 6.83 9.27
C TYR A 60 8.83 6.55 9.65
N ARG A 61 9.09 6.02 10.85
CA ARG A 61 10.43 5.68 11.35
C ARG A 61 10.62 4.17 11.54
N ALA A 62 9.65 3.35 11.10
CA ALA A 62 9.80 1.89 11.13
C ALA A 62 11.04 1.46 10.33
N ARG A 63 11.81 0.51 10.85
CA ARG A 63 13.02 -0.01 10.21
C ARG A 63 12.97 -1.53 10.20
N ASN A 64 13.19 -2.12 9.05
CA ASN A 64 13.30 -3.57 8.89
C ASN A 64 14.38 -3.89 7.85
N GLY A 65 15.63 -4.02 8.29
CA GLY A 65 16.78 -4.23 7.42
C GLY A 65 16.89 -3.16 6.33
N ARG A 66 16.68 -3.55 5.07
CA ARG A 66 16.78 -2.68 3.89
C ARG A 66 15.53 -1.80 3.67
N TYR A 67 14.47 -1.98 4.46
CA TYR A 67 13.21 -1.27 4.33
C TYR A 67 13.03 -0.22 5.42
N TYR A 68 12.43 0.92 5.03
CA TYR A 68 12.24 2.07 5.88
C TYR A 68 10.84 2.68 5.76
N GLY A 69 10.31 3.07 6.92
CA GLY A 69 9.22 4.01 7.04
C GLY A 69 7.84 3.40 6.81
N LYS A 70 6.88 4.29 6.56
CA LYS A 70 5.44 4.00 6.65
C LYS A 70 4.98 2.92 5.68
N TYR A 71 5.58 2.87 4.50
CA TYR A 71 5.25 1.93 3.42
C TYR A 71 6.32 0.86 3.23
N GLN A 72 7.27 0.75 4.18
CA GLN A 72 8.41 -0.18 4.10
C GLN A 72 9.11 -0.10 2.74
N LEU A 73 9.48 1.11 2.31
CA LEU A 73 10.19 1.34 1.04
C LEU A 73 11.65 0.95 1.19
N THR A 74 12.28 0.40 0.15
CA THR A 74 13.72 0.15 0.16
C THR A 74 14.48 1.46 0.35
N VAL A 75 15.49 1.48 1.21
CA VAL A 75 16.32 2.68 1.50
C VAL A 75 16.86 3.36 0.23
N SER A 76 17.18 2.57 -0.81
CA SER A 76 17.63 3.08 -2.10
C SER A 76 16.57 3.93 -2.81
N MET A 77 15.28 3.58 -2.71
CA MET A 77 14.18 4.35 -3.31
C MET A 77 13.99 5.72 -2.66
N LEU A 78 14.45 5.87 -1.42
CA LEU A 78 14.37 7.13 -0.67
C LEU A 78 15.55 8.06 -1.00
N HIS A 79 16.59 7.57 -1.68
CA HIS A 79 17.77 8.35 -2.07
C HIS A 79 18.41 9.12 -0.88
N GLY A 80 18.33 8.55 0.32
CA GLY A 80 18.82 9.17 1.56
C GLY A 80 17.85 10.17 2.22
N ASP A 81 16.78 10.60 1.56
CA ASP A 81 15.74 11.46 2.15
C ASP A 81 14.63 10.61 2.80
N TYR A 82 14.72 10.48 4.13
CA TYR A 82 13.76 9.73 4.94
C TYR A 82 12.54 10.56 5.39
N SER A 83 12.36 11.77 4.88
CA SER A 83 11.26 12.65 5.26
C SER A 83 9.89 12.02 4.97
N LYS A 84 8.87 12.41 5.74
CA LYS A 84 7.49 11.94 5.53
C LYS A 84 7.01 12.28 4.13
N SER A 85 7.35 13.47 3.63
CA SER A 85 6.97 13.95 2.30
C SER A 85 7.57 13.07 1.19
N ASN A 86 8.87 12.75 1.29
CA ASN A 86 9.50 11.88 0.30
C ASN A 86 8.94 10.45 0.36
N GLN A 87 8.69 9.91 1.55
CA GLN A 87 8.05 8.60 1.69
C GLN A 87 6.67 8.56 1.03
N GLU A 88 5.83 9.57 1.25
CA GLU A 88 4.49 9.64 0.64
C GLU A 88 4.57 9.74 -0.88
N LYS A 89 5.44 10.61 -1.41
CA LYS A 89 5.64 10.80 -2.86
C LYS A 89 6.20 9.55 -3.52
N THR A 90 7.23 8.95 -2.94
CA THR A 90 7.87 7.74 -3.47
C THR A 90 6.90 6.56 -3.45
N ALA A 91 6.13 6.41 -2.38
CA ALA A 91 5.12 5.36 -2.30
C ALA A 91 3.97 5.57 -3.31
N ASP A 92 3.52 6.81 -3.52
CA ASP A 92 2.51 7.12 -4.54
C ASP A 92 3.01 6.80 -5.96
N LYS A 93 4.23 7.26 -6.29
CA LYS A 93 4.86 6.96 -7.58
C LYS A 93 5.02 5.46 -7.78
N TYR A 94 5.50 4.76 -6.75
CA TYR A 94 5.69 3.32 -6.82
C TYR A 94 4.37 2.55 -6.95
N ALA A 95 3.34 2.91 -6.18
CA ALA A 95 2.02 2.32 -6.29
C ALA A 95 1.43 2.51 -7.69
N HIS A 96 1.57 3.71 -8.24
CA HIS A 96 1.08 4.05 -9.56
C HIS A 96 1.87 3.33 -10.67
N ASN A 97 3.20 3.37 -10.65
CA ASN A 97 4.03 2.78 -11.69
C ASN A 97 3.96 1.24 -11.68
N ARG A 98 3.93 0.62 -10.50
CA ARG A 98 3.92 -0.84 -10.37
C ARG A 98 2.53 -1.45 -10.51
N TYR A 99 1.52 -0.82 -9.92
CA TYR A 99 0.18 -1.39 -9.82
C TYR A 99 -0.88 -0.62 -10.60
N GLY A 100 -0.60 0.60 -11.06
CA GLY A 100 -1.54 1.53 -11.67
C GLY A 100 -2.31 2.38 -10.65
N SER A 101 -2.66 1.79 -9.50
CA SER A 101 -3.40 2.48 -8.44
C SER A 101 -3.21 1.82 -7.07
N TRP A 102 -3.51 2.54 -5.98
CA TRP A 102 -3.50 2.02 -4.62
C TRP A 102 -4.55 0.92 -4.40
N GLN A 103 -5.71 0.99 -5.07
CA GLN A 103 -6.68 -0.11 -5.01
C GLN A 103 -6.11 -1.41 -5.62
N ARG A 104 -5.36 -1.30 -6.72
CA ARG A 104 -4.69 -2.44 -7.35
C ARG A 104 -3.52 -2.95 -6.48
N ALA A 105 -2.75 -2.05 -5.89
CA ALA A 105 -1.73 -2.39 -4.90
C ALA A 105 -2.32 -3.16 -3.71
N LYS A 106 -3.48 -2.73 -3.20
CA LYS A 106 -4.16 -3.43 -2.10
C LYS A 106 -4.59 -4.83 -2.50
N ARG A 107 -5.10 -5.00 -3.73
CA ARG A 107 -5.47 -6.33 -4.26
C ARG A 107 -4.26 -7.24 -4.37
N HIS A 108 -3.13 -6.71 -4.83
CA HIS A 108 -1.86 -7.43 -4.84
C HIS A 108 -1.45 -7.85 -3.43
N TRP A 109 -1.47 -6.91 -2.47
CA TRP A 109 -1.17 -7.22 -1.07
C TRP A 109 -2.06 -8.34 -0.51
N LEU A 110 -3.37 -8.34 -0.82
CA LEU A 110 -4.28 -9.40 -0.36
C LEU A 110 -3.93 -10.79 -0.89
N GLY A 111 -3.32 -10.88 -2.08
CA GLY A 111 -2.90 -12.15 -2.67
C GLY A 111 -1.49 -12.59 -2.26
N TYR A 112 -0.55 -11.65 -2.18
CA TYR A 112 0.89 -11.94 -2.00
C TYR A 112 1.43 -11.59 -0.62
N GLY A 113 0.72 -10.74 0.12
CA GLY A 113 1.12 -10.30 1.46
C GLY A 113 2.33 -9.38 1.45
N TRP A 114 2.48 -8.51 0.45
CA TRP A 114 3.49 -7.45 0.44
C TRP A 114 3.09 -6.32 -0.51
N PHE A 115 3.71 -5.15 -0.32
CA PHE A 115 3.57 -3.95 -1.16
C PHE A 115 4.87 -3.68 -1.94
#